data_AF-A0A3D1AFD0-F1
#
_entry.id   AF-A0A3D1AFD0-F1
#
_cell.length_a   1.000
_cell.length_b   1.000
_cell.length_c   1.000
_cell.angle_alpha   90.00
_cell.angle_beta   90.00
_cell.angle_gamma   90.00
#
_symmetry.space_group_name_H-M   'P 1'
#
loop_
_entity.id
_entity.type
_entity.pdbx_description
1 polymer ?
#
loop_
_entity_poly.entity_id
_entity_poly.type
_entity_poly.pdbx_seq_one_letter_code
_entity_poly.pdbx_strand_id
1 'polypeptide(L)'
;SDGQGEIKYVGLSIFETQAQGQFVGCMLGTQELLLQRLNEYISSEDYMFLVEQVRTVLQEQLSDSYTGFMGVDMMIYKTNDGNYAIHPFVELNLRYTMGLVAMQFSRQFMCPGSQGLLRIIYYIYDTLKEHRRMQTASPLVLEDGKIRSGYLSLCPVSPDTHYMAIVDIFE
;
A
#
# COMPACT_ATOMS: atom_id res chain seq x y z
N SER A 1 -16.24 7.40 0.87
CA SER A 1 -17.40 8.29 1.06
C SER A 1 -18.44 7.96 0.02
N ASP A 2 -19.69 7.86 0.41
CA ASP A 2 -20.83 7.75 -0.51
C ASP A 2 -21.35 9.11 -1.01
N GLY A 3 -20.82 10.21 -0.46
CA GLY A 3 -21.24 11.58 -0.77
C GLY A 3 -22.62 11.95 -0.19
N GLN A 4 -23.15 11.17 0.74
CA GLN A 4 -24.44 11.36 1.40
C GLN A 4 -24.30 11.29 2.93
N GLY A 5 -23.10 11.60 3.44
CA GLY A 5 -22.79 11.61 4.86
C GLY A 5 -22.22 10.31 5.43
N GLU A 6 -21.96 9.27 4.62
CA GLU A 6 -21.36 8.03 5.12
C GLU A 6 -19.91 7.84 4.63
N ILE A 7 -18.98 7.71 5.60
CA ILE A 7 -17.61 7.28 5.33
C ILE A 7 -17.36 5.92 5.98
N LYS A 8 -16.91 4.96 5.17
CA LYS A 8 -16.54 3.60 5.58
C LYS A 8 -15.03 3.42 5.50
N TYR A 9 -14.47 2.83 6.55
CA TYR A 9 -13.10 2.33 6.52
C TYR A 9 -13.03 1.08 5.64
N VAL A 10 -12.01 1.00 4.79
CA VAL A 10 -11.87 -0.09 3.80
C VAL A 10 -10.62 -0.95 3.98
N GLY A 11 -9.60 -0.45 4.70
CA GLY A 11 -8.39 -1.21 5.00
C GLY A 11 -7.14 -0.35 5.17
N LEU A 12 -6.08 -1.02 5.59
CA LEU A 12 -4.75 -0.53 5.88
C LEU A 12 -3.82 -0.81 4.70
N SER A 13 -2.95 0.15 4.41
CA SER A 13 -1.78 -0.02 3.56
C SER A 13 -0.56 0.54 4.28
N ILE A 14 0.55 -0.19 4.23
CA ILE A 14 1.85 0.28 4.74
C ILE A 14 2.72 0.60 3.53
N PHE A 15 3.27 1.79 3.48
CA PHE A 15 4.16 2.22 2.40
C PHE A 15 5.50 2.70 2.94
N GLU A 16 6.51 2.62 2.08
CA GLU A 16 7.86 3.04 2.37
C GLU A 16 8.20 4.32 1.61
N THR A 17 8.92 5.20 2.29
CA THR A 17 9.50 6.41 1.69
C THR A 17 11.02 6.38 1.81
N GLN A 18 11.71 6.98 0.86
CA GLN A 18 13.14 7.27 1.02
C GLN A 18 13.37 8.30 2.13
N ALA A 19 14.62 8.48 2.55
CA ALA A 19 14.99 9.47 3.56
C ALA A 19 14.54 10.90 3.20
N GLN A 20 14.43 11.22 1.92
CA GLN A 20 13.93 12.51 1.42
C GLN A 20 12.40 12.58 1.26
N GLY A 21 11.66 11.57 1.73
CA GLY A 21 10.19 11.52 1.70
C GLY A 21 9.56 11.00 0.40
N GLN A 22 10.36 10.59 -0.59
CA GLN A 22 9.84 10.07 -1.86
C GLN A 22 9.21 8.69 -1.67
N PHE A 23 8.00 8.50 -2.17
CA PHE A 23 7.33 7.20 -2.20
C PHE A 23 8.15 6.16 -2.97
N VAL A 24 8.37 5.00 -2.36
CA VAL A 24 9.11 3.87 -2.96
C VAL A 24 8.17 2.73 -3.35
N GLY A 25 7.23 2.41 -2.47
CA GLY A 25 6.35 1.27 -2.67
C GLY A 25 5.40 1.00 -1.51
N CYS A 26 4.50 0.06 -1.74
CA CYS A 26 3.56 -0.45 -0.74
C CYS A 26 3.87 -1.92 -0.44
N MET A 27 3.69 -2.26 0.83
CA MET A 27 3.61 -3.65 1.28
C MET A 27 2.38 -4.34 0.68
N LEU A 28 2.56 -5.58 0.24
CA LEU A 28 1.51 -6.49 -0.20
C LEU A 28 1.37 -7.63 0.80
N GLY A 29 0.13 -7.99 1.12
CA GLY A 29 -0.20 -9.04 2.07
C GLY A 29 -1.65 -8.93 2.54
N THR A 30 -2.05 -9.84 3.42
CA THR A 30 -3.39 -9.78 4.02
C THR A 30 -3.49 -8.63 5.03
N GLN A 31 -4.71 -8.22 5.36
CA GLN A 31 -4.93 -7.16 6.34
C GLN A 31 -4.44 -7.56 7.73
N GLU A 32 -4.56 -8.85 8.07
CA GLU A 32 -4.06 -9.42 9.32
C GLU A 32 -2.55 -9.30 9.42
N LEU A 33 -1.83 -9.58 8.33
CA LEU A 33 -0.38 -9.43 8.28
C LEU A 33 0.05 -7.96 8.43
N LEU A 34 -0.59 -7.05 7.69
CA LEU A 34 -0.27 -5.63 7.77
C LEU A 34 -0.58 -5.07 9.17
N LEU A 35 -1.69 -5.49 9.77
CA LEU A 35 -2.04 -5.12 11.13
C LEU A 35 -1.03 -5.69 12.13
N GLN A 36 -0.56 -6.93 11.95
CA GLN A 36 0.48 -7.52 12.80
C GLN A 36 1.78 -6.69 12.76
N ARG A 37 2.19 -6.20 11.59
CA ARG A 37 3.35 -5.31 11.46
C ARG A 37 3.12 -3.96 12.15
N LEU A 38 1.93 -3.40 12.00
CA LEU A 38 1.56 -2.17 12.70
C LEU A 38 1.58 -2.36 14.22
N ASN A 39 1.17 -3.54 14.68
CA ASN A 39 1.11 -3.91 16.10
C ASN A 39 2.46 -3.96 16.80
N GLU A 40 3.57 -3.93 16.07
CA GLU A 40 4.91 -3.77 16.63
C GLU A 40 5.12 -2.36 17.24
N TYR A 41 4.27 -1.39 16.88
CA TYR A 41 4.40 0.01 17.27
C TYR A 41 3.24 0.53 18.11
N ILE A 42 2.02 0.05 17.86
CA ILE A 42 0.79 0.51 18.53
C ILE A 42 -0.16 -0.66 18.74
N SER A 43 -1.00 -0.65 19.78
CA SER A 43 -2.00 -1.71 19.94
C SER A 43 -3.07 -1.66 18.84
N SER A 44 -3.68 -2.81 18.51
CA SER A 44 -4.81 -2.84 17.57
C SER A 44 -6.01 -2.02 18.08
N GLU A 45 -6.19 -1.95 19.40
CA GLU A 45 -7.25 -1.15 20.02
C GLU A 45 -7.03 0.34 19.77
N ASP A 46 -5.83 0.84 20.06
CA ASP A 46 -5.47 2.24 19.82
C ASP A 46 -5.53 2.60 18.33
N TYR A 47 -5.10 1.68 17.45
CA TYR A 47 -5.21 1.87 16.00
C TYR A 47 -6.68 1.98 15.55
N MET A 48 -7.55 1.07 16.00
CA MET A 48 -8.97 1.13 15.63
C MET A 48 -9.67 2.35 16.22
N PHE A 49 -9.31 2.75 17.44
CA PHE A 49 -9.77 4.00 18.03
C PHE A 49 -9.37 5.19 17.15
N LEU A 50 -8.10 5.24 16.72
CA LEU A 50 -7.60 6.28 15.83
C LEU A 50 -8.36 6.31 14.49
N VAL A 51 -8.57 5.15 13.87
CA VAL A 51 -9.34 5.03 12.61
C VAL A 51 -10.74 5.62 12.78
N GLU A 52 -11.44 5.32 13.87
CA GLU A 52 -12.78 5.86 14.12
C GLU A 52 -12.79 7.36 14.38
N GLN A 53 -11.77 7.91 15.07
CA GLN A 53 -11.64 9.35 15.26
C GLN A 53 -11.45 10.07 13.92
N VAL A 54 -10.53 9.57 13.08
CA VAL A 54 -10.28 10.14 11.76
C VAL A 54 -11.50 10.02 10.86
N ARG A 55 -12.18 8.87 10.87
CA ARG A 55 -13.42 8.64 10.12
C ARG A 55 -14.50 9.65 10.51
N THR A 56 -14.68 9.89 11.81
CA THR A 56 -15.68 10.83 12.33
C THR A 56 -15.39 12.26 11.87
N VAL A 57 -14.14 12.72 12.02
CA VAL A 57 -13.72 14.04 11.54
C VAL A 57 -13.94 14.17 10.04
N LEU A 58 -13.52 13.19 9.24
CA LEU A 58 -13.71 13.24 7.79
C LEU A 58 -15.19 13.22 7.40
N GLN A 59 -16.02 12.48 8.12
CA GLN A 59 -17.46 12.42 7.85
C GLN A 59 -18.11 13.78 8.07
N GLU A 60 -17.75 14.49 9.14
CA GLU A 60 -18.23 15.84 9.41
C GLU A 60 -17.75 16.87 8.38
N GLN A 61 -16.50 16.74 7.91
CA GLN A 61 -15.90 17.71 6.99
C GLN A 61 -16.25 17.46 5.51
N LEU A 62 -16.57 16.21 5.13
CA LEU A 62 -16.74 15.80 3.74
C LEU A 62 -18.11 15.19 3.40
N SER A 63 -19.06 15.18 4.35
CA SER A 63 -20.35 14.46 4.27
C SER A 63 -21.00 14.53 2.89
N ASP A 64 -21.08 15.73 2.32
CA ASP A 64 -21.86 16.01 1.11
C ASP A 64 -21.01 16.61 -0.03
N SER A 65 -19.68 16.64 0.14
CA SER A 65 -18.75 17.31 -0.79
C SER A 65 -17.87 16.37 -1.60
N TYR A 66 -17.76 15.10 -1.20
CA TYR A 66 -16.92 14.13 -1.90
C TYR A 66 -17.54 12.73 -1.96
N THR A 67 -17.58 12.16 -3.17
CA THR A 67 -17.94 10.75 -3.43
C THR A 67 -16.72 10.02 -3.99
N GLY A 68 -16.31 8.92 -3.35
CA GLY A 68 -15.18 8.12 -3.80
C GLY A 68 -14.27 7.61 -2.68
N PHE A 69 -13.13 7.06 -3.10
CA PHE A 69 -12.06 6.60 -2.21
C PHE A 69 -11.15 7.74 -1.79
N MET A 70 -10.68 7.68 -0.55
CA MET A 70 -9.67 8.59 -0.03
C MET A 70 -8.66 7.81 0.79
N GLY A 71 -7.40 8.27 0.80
CA GLY A 71 -6.35 7.79 1.68
C GLY A 71 -6.00 8.85 2.72
N VAL A 72 -5.78 8.43 3.95
CA VAL A 72 -5.21 9.26 5.01
C VAL A 72 -3.82 8.73 5.29
N ASP A 73 -2.81 9.55 5.03
CA ASP A 73 -1.44 9.17 5.31
C ASP A 73 -1.14 9.46 6.79
N MET A 74 -0.64 8.45 7.48
CA MET A 74 -0.28 8.49 8.88
C MET A 74 1.20 8.14 9.02
N MET A 75 1.85 8.60 10.09
CA MET A 75 3.27 8.36 10.31
C MET A 75 3.53 7.87 11.72
N ILE A 76 4.16 6.71 11.84
CA ILE A 76 4.72 6.25 13.11
C ILE A 76 5.98 7.07 13.39
N TYR A 77 6.11 7.56 14.61
CA TYR A 77 7.31 8.25 15.07
C TYR A 77 7.69 7.80 16.49
N LYS A 78 8.95 8.01 16.83
CA LYS A 78 9.48 7.75 18.16
C LYS A 78 9.36 9.01 19.02
N THR A 79 8.75 8.88 20.19
CA THR A 79 8.59 9.96 21.15
C THR A 79 9.87 10.17 21.97
N ASN A 80 9.98 11.30 22.67
CA ASN A 80 11.19 11.65 23.44
C ASN A 80 11.50 10.68 24.59
N ASP A 81 10.48 10.01 25.13
CA ASP A 81 10.57 8.96 26.15
C ASP A 81 10.91 7.58 25.56
N GLY A 82 11.10 7.49 24.24
CA GLY A 82 11.52 6.28 23.54
C GLY A 82 10.38 5.33 23.13
N ASN A 83 9.14 5.69 23.41
CA ASN A 83 7.95 4.98 22.96
C ASN A 83 7.63 5.28 21.49
N TYR A 84 6.65 4.59 20.92
CA TYR A 84 6.12 4.85 19.58
C TYR A 84 4.73 5.49 19.66
N ALA A 85 4.44 6.36 18.71
CA ALA A 85 3.13 6.98 18.53
C ALA A 85 2.83 7.17 17.03
N ILE A 86 1.56 7.38 16.69
CA ILE A 86 1.12 7.67 15.32
C ILE A 86 0.72 9.14 15.21
N HIS A 87 1.31 9.85 14.25
CA HIS A 87 0.80 11.12 13.78
C HIS A 87 -0.43 10.83 12.89
N PRO A 88 -1.64 11.22 13.31
CA PRO A 88 -2.89 10.65 12.80
C PRO A 88 -3.31 11.17 11.42
N PHE A 89 -2.72 12.28 10.97
CA PHE A 89 -3.17 12.97 9.77
C PHE A 89 -2.03 13.80 9.16
N VAL A 90 -1.22 13.18 8.31
CA VAL A 90 -0.12 13.86 7.60
C VAL A 90 -0.63 14.47 6.29
N GLU A 91 -1.36 13.68 5.51
CA GLU A 91 -1.92 14.09 4.22
C GLU A 91 -3.27 13.40 3.97
N LEU A 92 -4.16 14.09 3.26
CA LEU A 92 -5.41 13.53 2.76
C LEU A 92 -5.38 13.47 1.24
N ASN A 93 -5.52 12.27 0.69
CA ASN A 93 -5.52 11.99 -0.74
C ASN A 93 -6.93 11.62 -1.21
N LEU A 94 -7.66 12.58 -1.80
CA LEU A 94 -9.04 12.39 -2.32
C LEU A 94 -9.08 11.74 -3.71
N ARG A 95 -8.54 10.52 -3.82
CA ARG A 95 -8.44 9.75 -5.07
C ARG A 95 -8.24 8.26 -4.79
N TYR A 96 -8.29 7.46 -5.85
CA TYR A 96 -7.73 6.11 -5.83
C TYR A 96 -6.22 6.19 -5.54
N THR A 97 -5.80 5.66 -4.39
CA THR A 97 -4.41 5.73 -3.92
C THR A 97 -3.62 4.48 -4.28
N MET A 98 -2.28 4.57 -4.23
CA MET A 98 -1.42 3.39 -4.40
C MET A 98 -1.66 2.34 -3.30
N GLY A 99 -2.03 2.77 -2.09
CA GLY A 99 -2.41 1.84 -1.03
C GLY A 99 -3.70 1.06 -1.35
N LEU A 100 -4.68 1.70 -2.00
CA LEU A 100 -5.87 1.00 -2.49
C LEU A 100 -5.52 -0.03 -3.58
N VAL A 101 -4.60 0.31 -4.49
CA VAL A 101 -4.09 -0.63 -5.50
C VAL A 101 -3.41 -1.82 -4.83
N ALA A 102 -2.50 -1.57 -3.89
CA ALA A 102 -1.80 -2.62 -3.14
C ALA A 102 -2.77 -3.56 -2.42
N MET A 103 -3.74 -3.00 -1.69
CA MET A 103 -4.75 -3.79 -0.97
C MET A 103 -5.61 -4.63 -1.91
N GLN A 104 -6.13 -4.04 -2.99
CA GLN A 104 -6.95 -4.79 -3.95
C GLN A 104 -6.13 -5.85 -4.67
N PHE A 105 -4.87 -5.54 -5.00
CA PHE A 105 -3.96 -6.49 -5.62
C PHE A 105 -3.75 -7.72 -4.73
N SER A 106 -3.44 -7.50 -3.45
CA SER A 106 -3.27 -8.59 -2.48
C SER A 106 -4.54 -9.42 -2.31
N ARG A 107 -5.71 -8.78 -2.21
CA ARG A 107 -6.97 -9.49 -2.02
C ARG A 107 -7.36 -10.36 -3.23
N GLN A 108 -7.20 -9.82 -4.44
CA GLN A 108 -7.74 -10.44 -5.65
C GLN A 108 -6.76 -11.43 -6.27
N PHE A 109 -5.47 -11.11 -6.28
CA PHE A 109 -4.49 -11.84 -7.08
C PHE A 109 -3.50 -12.66 -6.27
N MET A 110 -3.34 -12.45 -4.97
CA MET A 110 -2.33 -13.19 -4.18
C MET A 110 -2.92 -14.40 -3.46
N CYS A 111 -2.11 -15.46 -3.35
CA CYS A 111 -2.39 -16.60 -2.49
C CYS A 111 -2.39 -16.15 -1.01
N PRO A 112 -3.24 -16.76 -0.16
CA PRO A 112 -3.10 -16.60 1.29
C PRO A 112 -1.70 -16.98 1.75
N GLY A 113 -1.11 -16.19 2.65
CA GLY A 113 0.25 -16.43 3.16
C GLY A 113 1.37 -15.75 2.36
N SER A 114 1.15 -15.47 1.07
CA SER A 114 2.10 -14.71 0.27
C SER A 114 2.22 -13.25 0.74
N GLN A 115 3.43 -12.71 0.65
CA GLN A 115 3.76 -11.32 0.94
C GLN A 115 4.47 -10.71 -0.26
N GLY A 116 4.56 -9.40 -0.32
CA GLY A 116 5.31 -8.79 -1.41
C GLY A 116 5.46 -7.29 -1.28
N LEU A 117 6.00 -6.71 -2.34
CA LEU A 117 6.18 -5.28 -2.49
C LEU A 117 5.69 -4.83 -3.85
N LEU A 118 4.80 -3.85 -3.85
CA LEU A 118 4.44 -3.04 -5.01
C LEU A 118 5.40 -1.87 -5.07
N ARG A 119 6.18 -1.71 -6.15
CA ARG A 119 7.18 -0.64 -6.28
C ARG A 119 7.02 0.13 -7.58
N ILE A 120 7.34 1.42 -7.51
CA ILE A 120 7.57 2.26 -8.69
C ILE A 120 9.08 2.43 -8.85
N ILE A 121 9.63 1.89 -9.93
CA ILE A 121 11.08 1.89 -10.16
C ILE A 121 11.39 2.70 -11.40
N TYR A 122 12.47 3.47 -11.35
CA TYR A 122 13.01 4.22 -12.48
C TYR A 122 14.35 3.65 -12.92
N TYR A 123 14.52 3.44 -14.22
CA TYR A 123 15.79 3.05 -14.84
C TYR A 123 16.18 4.07 -15.91
N ILE A 124 17.42 4.54 -15.84
CA ILE A 124 17.98 5.46 -16.84
C ILE A 124 18.26 4.72 -18.15
N TYR A 125 18.71 3.47 -18.08
CA TYR A 125 19.11 2.69 -19.25
C TYR A 125 18.62 1.24 -19.18
N ASP A 126 18.26 0.71 -20.35
CA ASP A 126 18.00 -0.72 -20.62
C ASP A 126 16.97 -1.39 -19.69
N THR A 127 15.88 -0.68 -19.42
CA THR A 127 14.74 -1.16 -18.60
C THR A 127 14.19 -2.50 -19.08
N LEU A 128 14.14 -2.73 -20.40
CA LEU A 128 13.67 -3.99 -20.96
C LEU A 128 14.59 -5.17 -20.60
N LYS A 129 15.91 -4.94 -20.55
CA LYS A 129 16.86 -5.97 -20.08
C LYS A 129 16.68 -6.24 -18.60
N GLU A 130 16.52 -5.20 -17.76
CA GLU A 130 16.26 -5.41 -16.33
C GLU A 130 14.94 -6.13 -16.08
N HIS A 131 13.89 -5.82 -16.84
CA HIS A 131 12.63 -6.55 -16.83
C HIS A 131 12.81 -8.04 -17.13
N ARG A 132 13.51 -8.38 -18.23
CA ARG A 132 13.79 -9.77 -18.60
C ARG A 132 14.64 -10.49 -17.54
N ARG A 133 15.62 -9.79 -16.96
CA ARG A 133 16.45 -10.31 -15.86
C ARG A 133 15.59 -10.65 -14.64
N MET A 134 14.69 -9.76 -14.23
CA MET A 134 13.77 -10.00 -13.10
C MET A 134 12.80 -11.15 -13.38
N GLN A 135 12.24 -11.26 -14.59
CA GLN A 135 11.40 -12.40 -14.98
C GLN A 135 12.12 -13.74 -14.90
N THR A 136 13.43 -13.76 -15.20
CA THR A 136 14.23 -14.98 -15.15
C THR A 136 14.65 -15.31 -13.71
N ALA A 137 15.00 -14.30 -12.92
CA ALA A 137 15.48 -14.45 -11.55
C ALA A 137 14.35 -14.79 -10.56
N SER A 138 13.14 -14.28 -10.81
CA SER A 138 11.96 -14.46 -9.96
C SER A 138 10.75 -14.77 -10.85
N PRO A 139 10.68 -15.99 -11.43
CA PRO A 139 9.59 -16.35 -12.33
C PRO A 139 8.24 -16.37 -11.59
N LEU A 140 7.18 -15.95 -12.28
CA LEU A 140 5.83 -15.92 -11.71
C LEU A 140 5.32 -17.34 -11.45
N VAL A 141 5.00 -17.63 -10.19
CA VAL A 141 4.42 -18.91 -9.75
C VAL A 141 2.96 -18.69 -9.40
N LEU A 142 2.08 -19.45 -10.04
CA LEU A 142 0.64 -19.43 -9.79
C LEU A 142 0.20 -20.71 -9.08
N GLU A 143 -0.74 -20.57 -8.16
CA GLU A 143 -1.46 -21.66 -7.49
C GLU A 143 -2.95 -21.31 -7.51
N ASP A 144 -3.78 -22.19 -8.09
CA ASP A 144 -5.23 -22.00 -8.23
C ASP A 144 -5.64 -20.64 -8.83
N GLY A 145 -4.88 -20.16 -9.82
CA GLY A 145 -5.14 -18.90 -10.51
C GLY A 145 -4.73 -17.65 -9.73
N LYS A 146 -4.09 -17.81 -8.57
CA LYS A 146 -3.53 -16.73 -7.76
C LYS A 146 -2.00 -16.78 -7.76
N ILE A 147 -1.37 -15.64 -7.58
CA ILE A 147 0.07 -15.48 -7.51
C ILE A 147 0.54 -15.92 -6.14
N ARG A 148 1.37 -16.97 -6.13
CA ARG A 148 2.03 -17.51 -4.95
C ARG A 148 3.34 -16.78 -4.68
N SER A 149 4.14 -16.58 -5.71
CA SER A 149 5.44 -15.90 -5.66
C SER A 149 5.88 -15.43 -7.04
N GLY A 150 6.94 -14.63 -7.09
CA GLY A 150 7.57 -14.18 -8.32
C GLY A 150 7.38 -12.70 -8.62
N TYR A 151 8.01 -12.28 -9.71
CA TYR A 151 7.97 -10.92 -10.24
C TYR A 151 6.89 -10.77 -11.31
N LEU A 152 6.18 -9.64 -11.28
CA LEU A 152 5.25 -9.23 -12.33
C LEU A 152 5.33 -7.72 -12.57
N SER A 153 5.42 -7.31 -13.83
CA SER A 153 5.20 -5.90 -14.19
C SER A 153 3.71 -5.64 -14.40
N LEU A 154 3.22 -4.55 -13.83
CA LEU A 154 1.81 -4.13 -13.95
C LEU A 154 1.56 -3.29 -15.21
N CYS A 155 2.62 -2.94 -15.94
CA CYS A 155 2.55 -2.20 -17.20
C CYS A 155 3.36 -2.93 -18.28
N PRO A 156 2.99 -2.80 -19.56
CA PRO A 156 3.84 -3.26 -20.65
C PRO A 156 5.23 -2.62 -20.57
N VAL A 157 6.26 -3.40 -20.85
CA VAL A 157 7.65 -2.92 -20.86
C VAL A 157 8.19 -2.96 -22.29
N SER A 158 8.65 -1.80 -22.76
CA SER A 158 9.29 -1.60 -24.06
C SER A 158 10.71 -1.04 -23.88
N PRO A 159 11.53 -0.97 -24.94
CA PRO A 159 12.84 -0.32 -24.90
C PRO A 159 12.80 1.15 -24.42
N ASP A 160 11.70 1.86 -24.65
CA ASP A 160 11.50 3.27 -24.28
C ASP A 160 10.91 3.45 -22.87
N THR A 161 10.63 2.36 -22.16
CA THR A 161 10.09 2.41 -20.80
C THR A 161 11.20 2.86 -19.85
N HIS A 162 10.91 3.86 -19.02
CA HIS A 162 11.84 4.30 -17.96
C HIS A 162 11.28 4.11 -16.55
N TYR A 163 9.96 4.18 -16.41
CA TYR A 163 9.27 3.91 -15.15
C TYR A 163 8.52 2.60 -15.23
N MET A 164 8.61 1.81 -14.16
CA MET A 164 7.92 0.54 -14.04
C MET A 164 7.12 0.49 -12.76
N ALA A 165 5.84 0.12 -12.87
CA ALA A 165 5.08 -0.41 -11.74
C ALA A 165 5.28 -1.92 -11.70
N ILE A 166 5.80 -2.43 -10.60
CA ILE A 166 6.10 -3.85 -10.45
C ILE A 166 5.56 -4.37 -9.13
N VAL A 167 5.24 -5.66 -9.10
CA VAL A 167 5.07 -6.42 -7.86
C VAL A 167 6.13 -7.50 -7.80
N ASP A 168 6.60 -7.74 -6.59
CA ASP A 168 7.59 -8.76 -6.27
C ASP A 168 7.09 -9.52 -5.05
N ILE A 169 6.70 -10.78 -5.25
CA ILE A 169 5.96 -11.59 -4.28
C ILE A 169 6.84 -12.74 -3.80
N PHE A 170 6.85 -12.95 -2.49
CA PHE A 170 7.60 -13.98 -1.79
C PHE A 170 6.73 -14.67 -0.72
N GLU A 171 7.17 -15.87 -0.31
CA GLU A 171 6.57 -16.67 0.76
C GLU A 171 7.18 -16.34 2.12
#